data_AF-A0A6I5CL95-F1
#
_entry.id   AF-A0A6I5CL95-F1
#
_cell.length_a   1.000
_cell.length_b   1.000
_cell.length_c   1.000
_cell.angle_alpha   90.00
_cell.angle_beta   90.00
_cell.angle_gamma   90.00
#
_symmetry.space_group_name_H-M   'P 1'
#
loop_
_entity.id
_entity.type
_entity.pdbx_description
1 polymer ?
#
loop_
_entity_poly.entity_id
_entity_poly.type
_entity_poly.pdbx_seq_one_letter_code
_entity_poly.pdbx_strand_id
1 'polypeptide(L)'
;RRPALVLGGDIDAAGLFDGAVRLAERLGGPVWAAPSQFRLPFPNRHPLFRGVLPAGIAPVCAALEGHDLVLVLGAPVFRYHEYLPG
;
A
#
# COMPACT_ATOMS: atom_id res chain seq x y z
N ARG A 1 -17.81 -4.63 3.69
CA ARG A 1 -16.96 -4.02 2.65
C ARG A 1 -15.50 -4.29 3.04
N ARG A 2 -14.59 -4.51 2.08
CA ARG A 2 -13.21 -4.97 2.32
C ARG A 2 -12.19 -4.01 1.66
N PRO A 3 -12.01 -2.78 2.18
CA PRO A 3 -11.04 -1.85 1.62
C PRO A 3 -9.60 -2.29 1.91
N ALA A 4 -8.70 -2.04 0.96
CA ALA A 4 -7.25 -2.09 1.17
C ALA A 4 -6.64 -0.68 1.06
N LEU A 5 -5.62 -0.41 1.87
CA LEU A 5 -4.83 0.82 1.81
C LEU A 5 -3.46 0.50 1.22
N VAL A 6 -3.02 1.29 0.23
CA VAL A 6 -1.66 1.23 -0.31
C VAL A 6 -1.00 2.58 -0.12
N LEU A 7 0.14 2.60 0.57
CA LEU A 7 0.85 3.82 0.93
C LEU A 7 2.19 3.89 0.20
N GLY A 8 2.54 5.05 -0.34
CA GLY A 8 3.85 5.32 -0.91
C GLY A 8 4.66 6.32 -0.07
N GLY A 9 5.92 6.52 -0.47
CA GLY A 9 6.91 7.29 0.29
C GLY A 9 6.55 8.76 0.53
N ASP A 10 5.62 9.34 -0.24
CA ASP A 10 5.20 10.73 -0.04
C ASP A 10 4.46 10.93 1.30
N ILE A 11 3.91 9.86 1.89
CA ILE A 11 3.31 9.90 3.25
C ILE A 11 4.36 10.28 4.29
N ASP A 12 5.53 9.64 4.25
CA ASP A 12 6.63 9.94 5.17
C ASP A 12 7.28 11.29 4.81
N ALA A 13 7.41 11.60 3.52
CA ALA A 13 7.92 12.90 3.08
C ALA A 13 7.07 14.08 3.58
N ALA A 14 5.75 13.90 3.64
CA ALA A 14 4.79 14.91 4.14
C ALA A 14 4.61 14.91 5.67
N GLY A 15 5.31 14.04 6.42
CA GLY A 15 5.15 13.94 7.87
C GLY A 15 3.79 13.37 8.31
N LEU A 16 3.15 12.56 7.47
CA LEU A 16 1.78 12.04 7.69
C LEU A 16 1.76 10.62 8.29
N PHE A 17 2.87 10.15 8.84
CA PHE A 17 3.03 8.78 9.35
C PHE A 17 1.94 8.40 10.38
N ASP A 18 1.75 9.23 11.41
CA ASP A 18 0.72 8.99 12.44
C ASP A 18 -0.70 9.14 11.87
N GLY A 19 -0.89 10.02 10.90
CA GLY A 19 -2.15 10.18 10.18
C GLY A 19 -2.53 8.93 9.41
N ALA A 20 -1.56 8.29 8.76
CA ALA A 20 -1.74 7.04 8.03
C ALA A 20 -2.08 5.87 8.99
N VAL A 21 -1.43 5.77 10.15
CA VAL A 21 -1.77 4.80 11.20
C VAL A 21 -3.22 4.97 11.64
N ARG A 22 -3.61 6.19 12.02
CA ARG A 22 -4.99 6.49 12.45
C ARG A 22 -6.03 6.21 11.35
N LEU A 23 -5.69 6.44 10.09
CA LEU A 23 -6.58 6.12 8.96
C LEU A 23 -6.73 4.60 8.82
N ALA A 24 -5.63 3.86 8.85
CA ALA A 24 -5.62 2.41 8.75
C ALA A 24 -6.44 1.74 9.87
N GLU A 25 -6.26 2.17 11.11
CA GLU A 25 -7.02 1.66 12.26
C GLU A 25 -8.52 1.94 12.15
N ARG A 26 -8.91 3.13 11.65
CA ARG A 26 -10.33 3.45 11.40
C ARG A 26 -10.94 2.65 10.26
N LEU A 27 -10.17 2.36 9.22
CA LEU A 27 -10.63 1.53 8.10
C LEU A 27 -10.69 0.04 8.47
N GLY A 28 -9.84 -0.42 9.39
CA GLY A 28 -9.78 -1.81 9.83
C GLY A 28 -9.31 -2.80 8.75
N GLY A 29 -8.70 -2.30 7.67
CA GLY A 29 -8.26 -3.08 6.51
C GLY A 29 -6.75 -3.27 6.43
N PRO A 30 -6.26 -4.15 5.54
CA PRO A 30 -4.83 -4.34 5.34
C PRO A 30 -4.18 -3.08 4.75
N VAL A 31 -2.94 -2.85 5.17
CA VAL A 31 -2.08 -1.79 4.67
C VAL A 31 -0.89 -2.40 3.95
N TRP A 32 -0.70 -1.99 2.71
CA TRP A 32 0.45 -2.34 1.90
C TRP A 32 1.32 -1.12 1.67
N ALA A 33 2.62 -1.32 1.54
CA ALA A 33 3.50 -0.31 0.98
C ALA A 33 3.60 -0.49 -0.54
N ALA A 34 3.56 0.60 -1.29
CA ALA A 34 3.62 0.59 -2.74
C ALA A 34 4.96 0.02 -3.25
N PRO A 35 5.00 -0.57 -4.45
CA PRO A 35 6.24 -1.08 -5.03
C PRO A 35 7.29 0.01 -5.19
N SER A 36 8.56 -0.35 -5.00
CA SER A 36 9.71 0.53 -5.24
C SER A 36 9.60 1.90 -4.54
N GLN A 37 9.18 1.89 -3.28
CA GLN A 37 9.10 3.07 -2.42
C GLN A 37 10.52 3.59 -2.04
N PHE A 38 10.67 4.91 -1.95
CA PHE A 38 11.94 5.54 -1.56
C PHE A 38 12.01 5.87 -0.06
N ARG A 39 10.88 5.78 0.65
CA ARG A 39 10.72 5.98 2.10
C ARG A 39 9.66 5.02 2.64
N LEU A 40 9.72 4.68 3.92
CA LEU A 40 8.79 3.77 4.59
C LEU A 40 7.55 4.53 5.09
N PRO A 41 6.33 4.25 4.61
CA PRO A 41 5.16 5.07 4.90
C PRO A 41 4.30 4.58 6.07
N PHE A 42 4.69 3.47 6.72
CA PHE A 42 3.88 2.81 7.75
C PHE A 42 4.74 1.97 8.72
N PRO A 43 4.36 1.78 10.00
CA PRO A 43 5.13 0.95 10.92
C PRO A 43 5.16 -0.51 10.45
N ASN A 44 6.36 -1.04 10.19
CA ASN A 44 6.56 -2.36 9.59
C ASN A 44 6.22 -3.55 10.49
N ARG A 45 5.90 -3.31 11.78
CA ARG A 45 5.42 -4.31 12.75
C ARG A 45 3.95 -4.14 13.12
N HIS A 46 3.25 -3.19 12.51
CA HIS A 46 1.83 -2.97 12.80
C HIS A 46 0.99 -4.16 12.32
N PRO A 47 -0.01 -4.63 13.09
CA PRO A 47 -0.80 -5.83 12.75
C PRO A 47 -1.57 -5.73 11.43
N LEU A 48 -1.90 -4.51 10.99
CA LEU A 48 -2.52 -4.25 9.69
C LEU A 48 -1.53 -4.25 8.51
N PHE A 49 -0.22 -4.17 8.76
CA PHE A 49 0.77 -4.13 7.69
C PHE A 49 0.91 -5.51 7.03
N ARG A 50 0.95 -5.51 5.70
CA ARG A 50 1.09 -6.71 4.87
C ARG A 50 2.39 -6.77 4.07
N GLY A 51 3.27 -5.79 4.29
CA GLY A 51 4.55 -5.70 3.59
C GLY A 51 4.47 -4.82 2.35
N VAL A 52 5.45 -5.02 1.46
CA VAL A 52 5.59 -4.26 0.21
C VAL A 52 4.94 -5.03 -0.92
N LEU A 53 4.15 -4.35 -1.76
CA LEU A 53 3.58 -4.96 -2.96
C LEU A 53 4.70 -5.36 -3.95
N PRO A 54 4.57 -6.51 -4.64
CA PRO A 54 5.47 -6.88 -5.72
C PRO A 54 5.44 -5.86 -6.87
N ALA A 55 6.56 -5.70 -7.59
CA ALA A 55 6.68 -4.71 -8.66
C ALA A 55 6.27 -5.24 -10.06
N GLY A 56 5.13 -5.93 -10.16
CA GLY A 56 4.58 -6.47 -11.41
C GLY A 56 3.04 -6.42 -11.45
N ILE A 57 2.43 -6.43 -12.65
CA ILE A 57 0.98 -6.27 -12.81
C ILE A 57 0.21 -7.44 -12.20
N ALA A 58 0.41 -8.66 -12.72
CA ALA A 58 -0.22 -9.88 -12.21
C ALA A 58 -0.08 -10.06 -10.68
N PRO A 59 1.13 -9.95 -10.07
CA PRO A 59 1.25 -10.15 -8.63
C PRO A 59 0.63 -9.03 -7.79
N VAL A 60 0.53 -7.79 -8.30
CA VAL A 60 -0.26 -6.73 -7.63
C VAL A 60 -1.74 -7.05 -7.68
N CYS A 61 -2.25 -7.49 -8.83
CA CYS A 61 -3.65 -7.92 -8.96
C CYS A 61 -3.98 -9.05 -7.99
N ALA A 62 -3.12 -10.08 -7.89
CA ALA A 62 -3.28 -11.18 -6.95
C ALA A 62 -3.24 -10.72 -5.48
N ALA A 63 -2.32 -9.82 -5.12
CA ALA A 63 -2.21 -9.30 -3.75
C ALA A 63 -3.44 -8.47 -3.31
N LEU A 64 -4.15 -7.87 -4.27
CA LEU A 64 -5.32 -7.02 -4.03
C LEU A 64 -6.65 -7.74 -4.32
N GLU A 65 -6.60 -9.02 -4.70
CA GLU A 65 -7.78 -9.80 -5.02
C GLU A 65 -8.73 -9.89 -3.82
N GLY A 66 -10.04 -9.82 -4.10
CA GLY A 66 -11.09 -9.88 -3.09
C GLY A 66 -11.34 -8.55 -2.37
N HIS A 67 -10.55 -7.51 -2.58
CA HIS A 67 -10.86 -6.16 -2.10
C HIS A 67 -11.89 -5.47 -3.01
N ASP A 68 -12.89 -4.83 -2.42
CA ASP A 68 -13.93 -4.09 -3.15
C ASP A 68 -13.54 -2.63 -3.43
N LEU A 69 -12.48 -2.14 -2.78
CA LEU A 69 -11.89 -0.82 -2.95
C LEU A 69 -10.40 -0.86 -2.59
N VAL A 70 -9.56 -0.22 -3.41
CA VAL A 70 -8.15 0.01 -3.11
C VAL A 70 -7.89 1.51 -3.07
N LEU A 71 -7.48 2.03 -1.92
CA LEU A 71 -7.11 3.43 -1.74
C LEU A 71 -5.59 3.54 -1.80
N VAL A 72 -5.06 4.20 -2.85
CA VAL A 72 -3.62 4.45 -3.00
C VAL A 72 -3.32 5.90 -2.63
N LEU A 73 -2.42 6.12 -1.67
CA LEU A 73 -2.03 7.45 -1.20
C LEU A 73 -0.51 7.63 -1.23
N GLY A 74 -0.05 8.75 -1.78
CA GLY A 74 1.37 9.11 -1.81
C GLY A 74 2.25 8.18 -2.65
N ALA A 75 1.65 7.50 -3.64
CA ALA A 75 2.34 6.59 -4.54
C ALA A 75 1.77 6.68 -5.98
N PRO A 76 2.59 6.38 -7.02
CA PRO A 76 2.08 6.04 -8.34
C PRO A 76 1.21 4.77 -8.30
N VAL A 77 0.38 4.56 -9.32
CA VAL A 77 -0.52 3.38 -9.45
C VAL A 77 -0.18 2.55 -10.69
N PHE A 78 0.59 1.47 -10.60
CA PHE A 78 1.68 1.28 -9.63
C PHE A 78 3.03 1.44 -10.33
N ARG A 79 4.11 1.60 -9.56
CA ARG A 79 5.48 1.65 -10.08
C ARG A 79 6.01 0.23 -10.33
N TYR A 80 5.65 -0.36 -11.47
CA TYR A 80 6.17 -1.66 -11.90
C TYR A 80 7.65 -1.58 -12.28
N HIS A 81 8.33 -2.73 -12.29
CA HIS A 81 9.74 -2.84 -12.67
C HIS A 81 9.95 -3.87 -13.78
N GLU A 82 9.31 -5.03 -13.67
CA GLU A 82 9.34 -6.07 -14.69
C GLU A 82 8.01 -6.10 -15.46
N TYR A 83 8.09 -6.37 -16.76
CA TYR A 83 6.90 -6.63 -17.56
C TYR A 83 6.43 -8.07 -17.33
N LEU A 84 5.41 -8.21 -16.49
CA LEU A 84 4.65 -9.44 -16.30
C LEU A 84 3.20 -9.12 -16.70
N PRO A 85 2.67 -9.67 -17.80
CA PRO A 85 1.29 -9.43 -18.19
C PRO A 85 0.33 -9.92 -17.11
N GLY A 86 -0.77 -9.19 -16.92
CA GLY A 86 -1.84 -9.49 -15.98
C GLY A 86 -2.89 -10.40 -16.59
#